data_AF-G5ABF6-F1
#
_entry.id   AF-G5ABF6-F1
#
_cell.length_a   1.000
_cell.length_b   1.000
_cell.length_c   1.000
_cell.angle_alpha   90.00
_cell.angle_beta   90.00
_cell.angle_gamma   90.00
#
_symmetry.space_group_name_H-M   'P 1'
#
loop_
_entity.id
_entity.type
_entity.pdbx_description
1 polymer ?
#
loop_
_entity_poly.entity_id
_entity_poly.type
_entity_poly.pdbx_seq_one_letter_code
_entity_poly.pdbx_strand_id
1 'polypeptide(L)'
;MTRTLASDTINRLANTVEGLQQKLVLLEILVADRWLSSDQALQLIEVFPNAVRARARAACLTFSRIVDLENFIQIYDSLSSEDQEECVKRLGWLNILDPLQPDRQYPPLDLSIHDERELVQMLAQLALEEGVPSDSMGVLPPPGWGRPDAVGPDSVKHHGTVCLHAARLELRERVLCGTRLFL
;
A
#
# COMPACT_ATOMS: atom_id res chain seq x y z
N MET A 1 33.25 33.56 8.40
CA MET A 1 33.53 32.15 8.71
C MET A 1 32.31 31.22 8.56
N THR A 2 31.08 31.72 8.50
CA THR A 2 29.85 30.89 8.35
C THR A 2 29.62 30.32 6.94
N ARG A 3 30.11 30.99 5.88
CA ARG A 3 29.90 30.59 4.47
C ARG A 3 30.60 29.29 4.07
N THR A 4 31.75 28.99 4.67
CA THR A 4 32.57 27.81 4.33
C THR A 4 31.95 26.52 4.88
N LEU A 5 31.44 26.55 6.12
CA LEU A 5 30.79 25.40 6.74
C LEU A 5 29.50 24.98 6.03
N ALA A 6 28.69 25.96 5.60
CA ALA A 6 27.47 25.70 4.83
C ALA A 6 27.78 25.01 3.49
N SER A 7 28.84 25.47 2.80
CA SER A 7 29.32 24.88 1.54
C SER A 7 29.78 23.44 1.74
N ASP A 8 30.54 23.15 2.81
CA ASP A 8 31.02 21.81 3.12
C ASP A 8 29.88 20.84 3.49
N THR A 9 28.87 21.31 4.22
CA THR A 9 27.68 20.50 4.52
C THR A 9 26.85 20.18 3.28
N ILE A 10 26.68 21.15 2.37
CA ILE A 10 25.93 20.95 1.13
C ILE A 10 26.63 19.92 0.24
N ASN A 11 27.95 20.00 0.11
CA ASN A 11 28.74 19.04 -0.68
C ASN A 11 28.69 17.63 -0.09
N ARG A 12 28.75 17.48 1.25
CA ARG A 12 28.59 16.18 1.92
C ARG A 12 27.21 15.58 1.69
N LEU A 13 26.15 16.38 1.82
CA LEU A 13 24.79 15.94 1.56
C LEU A 13 24.61 15.52 0.09
N ALA A 14 25.12 16.30 -0.86
CA ALA A 14 25.09 15.96 -2.28
C ALA A 14 25.75 14.60 -2.55
N ASN A 15 26.96 14.37 -2.01
CA ASN A 15 27.66 13.10 -2.15
C ASN A 15 26.88 11.92 -1.55
N THR A 16 26.20 12.11 -0.42
CA THR A 16 25.37 11.05 0.18
C THR A 16 24.11 10.75 -0.63
N VAL A 17 23.47 11.76 -1.22
CA VAL A 17 22.30 11.57 -2.08
C VAL A 17 22.69 10.86 -3.37
N GLU A 18 23.81 11.24 -3.98
CA GLU A 18 24.35 10.56 -5.16
C GLU A 18 24.67 9.09 -4.86
N GLY A 19 25.31 8.82 -3.72
CA GLY A 19 25.56 7.44 -3.26
C GLY A 19 24.29 6.62 -3.04
N LEU A 20 23.20 7.24 -2.56
CA LEU A 20 21.90 6.57 -2.44
C LEU A 20 21.26 6.28 -3.80
N GLN A 21 21.35 7.21 -4.75
CA GLN A 21 20.86 6.99 -6.12
C GLN A 21 21.60 5.84 -6.79
N GLN A 22 22.93 5.78 -6.65
CA GLN A 22 23.73 4.66 -7.16
C GLN A 22 23.28 3.32 -6.56
N LYS A 23 23.00 3.27 -5.25
CA LYS A 23 22.47 2.05 -4.60
C LYS A 23 21.10 1.64 -5.12
N LEU A 24 20.21 2.59 -5.42
CA LEU A 24 18.90 2.29 -6.03
C LEU A 24 19.04 1.73 -7.45
N VAL A 25 19.94 2.29 -8.26
CA VAL A 25 20.24 1.76 -9.60
C VAL A 25 20.84 0.35 -9.51
N LEU A 26 21.75 0.12 -8.56
CA LEU A 26 22.29 -1.22 -8.32
C LEU A 26 21.20 -2.21 -7.90
N LEU A 27 20.27 -1.79 -7.03
CA LEU A 27 19.12 -2.61 -6.66
C LEU A 27 18.29 -2.99 -7.89
N GLU A 28 17.96 -2.02 -8.75
CA GLU A 28 17.21 -2.26 -9.99
C GLU A 28 17.89 -3.30 -10.88
N ILE A 29 19.20 -3.18 -11.08
CA ILE A 29 19.98 -4.15 -11.87
C ILE A 29 19.98 -5.54 -11.23
N LEU A 30 20.21 -5.62 -9.92
CA LEU A 30 20.33 -6.90 -9.20
C LEU A 30 19.00 -7.65 -9.10
N VAL A 31 17.90 -6.91 -9.02
CA VAL A 31 16.54 -7.45 -8.88
C VAL A 31 15.94 -7.80 -10.25
N ALA A 32 16.46 -7.26 -11.35
CA ALA A 32 15.94 -7.49 -12.70
C ALA A 32 15.83 -8.97 -13.13
N ASP A 33 16.71 -9.84 -12.64
CA ASP A 33 16.75 -11.28 -12.96
C ASP A 33 16.48 -12.17 -11.73
N ARG A 34 15.78 -11.63 -10.72
CA ARG A 34 15.50 -12.35 -9.48
C ARG A 34 14.04 -12.21 -9.10
N TRP A 35 13.50 -13.27 -8.54
CA TRP A 35 12.19 -13.28 -7.91
C TRP A 35 12.36 -13.25 -6.40
N LEU A 36 11.56 -12.43 -5.72
CA LEU A 36 11.65 -12.19 -4.28
C LEU A 36 10.31 -12.51 -3.65
N SER A 37 10.32 -13.05 -2.43
CA SER A 37 9.15 -12.97 -1.56
C SER A 37 9.01 -11.55 -1.00
N SER A 38 7.81 -11.19 -0.55
CA SER A 38 7.51 -9.92 0.09
C SER A 38 8.37 -9.71 1.34
N ASP A 39 8.65 -10.77 2.11
CA ASP A 39 9.56 -10.72 3.26
C ASP A 39 11.00 -10.38 2.87
N GLN A 40 11.50 -10.97 1.78
CA GLN A 40 12.84 -10.67 1.26
C GLN A 40 12.92 -9.25 0.70
N ALA A 41 11.86 -8.80 0.02
CA ALA A 41 11.76 -7.43 -0.48
C ALA A 41 11.73 -6.43 0.68
N LEU A 42 10.97 -6.72 1.74
CA LEU A 42 10.92 -5.88 2.95
C LEU A 42 12.31 -5.72 3.58
N GLN A 43 13.04 -6.81 3.77
CA GLN A 43 14.41 -6.76 4.30
C GLN A 43 15.33 -5.89 3.45
N LEU A 44 15.21 -5.94 2.12
CA LEU A 44 16.00 -5.07 1.23
C LEU A 44 15.61 -3.60 1.37
N ILE A 45 14.31 -3.31 1.51
CA ILE A 45 13.78 -1.95 1.63
C ILE A 45 14.17 -1.32 2.97
N GLU A 46 14.20 -2.09 4.05
CA GLU A 46 14.60 -1.62 5.38
C GLU A 46 16.08 -1.20 5.47
N VAL A 47 16.93 -1.68 4.56
CA VAL A 47 18.34 -1.24 4.49
C VAL A 47 18.46 0.21 3.97
N PHE A 48 17.46 0.71 3.25
CA PHE A 48 17.47 2.09 2.76
C PHE A 48 17.02 3.07 3.85
N PRO A 49 17.69 4.24 3.97
CA PRO A 49 17.27 5.25 4.93
C PRO A 49 15.89 5.80 4.57
N ASN A 50 15.12 6.18 5.58
CA ASN A 50 13.88 6.93 5.42
C ASN A 50 14.19 8.40 5.09
N ALA A 51 14.84 8.63 3.95
CA ALA A 51 15.27 9.93 3.45
C ALA A 51 15.15 9.95 1.92
N VAL A 52 14.78 11.11 1.36
CA VAL A 52 14.68 11.33 -0.10
C VAL A 52 13.79 10.28 -0.79
N ARG A 53 12.79 9.76 -0.06
CA ARG A 53 11.87 8.71 -0.52
C ARG A 53 12.55 7.44 -1.03
N ALA A 54 13.71 7.10 -0.46
CA ALA A 54 14.52 5.98 -0.93
C ALA A 54 13.82 4.63 -0.70
N ARG A 55 13.13 4.46 0.44
CA ARG A 55 12.36 3.23 0.74
C ARG A 55 11.18 3.07 -0.22
N ALA A 56 10.43 4.15 -0.51
CA ALA A 56 9.37 4.09 -1.51
C ALA A 56 9.88 3.70 -2.90
N ARG A 57 11.02 4.27 -3.33
CA ARG A 57 11.64 3.91 -4.62
C ARG A 57 12.08 2.46 -4.65
N ALA A 58 12.73 1.96 -3.59
CA ALA A 58 13.12 0.56 -3.48
C ALA A 58 11.89 -0.38 -3.52
N ALA A 59 10.80 -0.01 -2.83
CA ALA A 59 9.54 -0.75 -2.87
C ALA A 59 8.95 -0.80 -4.29
N CYS A 60 8.94 0.32 -5.01
CA CYS A 60 8.47 0.36 -6.40
C CYS A 60 9.33 -0.47 -7.35
N LEU A 61 10.65 -0.47 -7.18
CA LEU A 61 11.58 -1.26 -8.00
C LEU A 61 11.39 -2.76 -7.78
N THR A 62 11.20 -3.16 -6.52
CA THR A 62 11.05 -4.57 -6.15
C THR A 62 9.64 -5.11 -6.43
N PHE A 63 8.60 -4.25 -6.47
CA PHE A 63 7.21 -4.62 -6.71
C PHE A 63 7.04 -5.61 -7.88
N SER A 64 7.62 -5.30 -9.05
CA SER A 64 7.49 -6.12 -10.27
C SER A 64 8.13 -7.53 -10.16
N ARG A 65 8.90 -7.78 -9.10
CA ARG A 65 9.66 -9.02 -8.88
C ARG A 65 9.18 -9.80 -7.67
N ILE A 66 8.13 -9.34 -7.01
CA ILE A 66 7.55 -10.02 -5.87
C ILE A 66 6.64 -11.15 -6.37
N VAL A 67 6.81 -12.35 -5.81
CA VAL A 67 6.04 -13.54 -6.21
C VAL A 67 4.69 -13.63 -5.51
N ASP A 68 4.63 -13.15 -4.27
CA ASP A 68 3.47 -13.16 -3.37
C ASP A 68 2.93 -11.73 -3.20
N LEU A 69 2.51 -11.13 -4.31
CA LEU A 69 2.05 -9.74 -4.37
C LEU A 69 0.91 -9.41 -3.40
N GLU A 70 0.11 -10.40 -2.99
CA GLU A 70 -0.91 -10.24 -1.96
C GLU A 70 -0.34 -9.74 -0.63
N ASN A 71 0.93 -10.04 -0.34
CA ASN A 71 1.60 -9.62 0.89
C ASN A 71 2.31 -8.28 0.74
N PHE A 72 2.35 -7.70 -0.47
CA PHE A 72 3.02 -6.40 -0.71
C PHE A 72 2.45 -5.30 0.18
N ILE A 73 1.17 -5.39 0.51
CA ILE A 73 0.51 -4.43 1.40
C ILE A 73 1.17 -4.33 2.79
N GLN A 74 1.82 -5.39 3.27
CA GLN A 74 2.58 -5.38 4.52
C GLN A 74 3.86 -4.52 4.39
N ILE A 75 4.50 -4.55 3.21
CA ILE A 75 5.62 -3.67 2.89
C ILE A 75 5.14 -2.22 2.92
N TYR A 76 4.00 -1.93 2.28
CA TYR A 76 3.40 -0.61 2.28
C TYR A 76 3.11 -0.08 3.69
N ASP A 77 2.56 -0.91 4.58
CA ASP A 77 2.27 -0.54 5.97
C ASP A 77 3.55 -0.23 6.78
N SER A 78 4.71 -0.78 6.39
CA SER A 78 6.01 -0.52 7.05
C SER A 78 6.68 0.80 6.64
N LEU A 79 6.14 1.46 5.61
CA LEU A 79 6.68 2.71 5.07
C LEU A 79 6.21 3.92 5.87
N SER A 80 6.96 5.03 5.77
CA SER A 80 6.53 6.31 6.32
C SER A 80 5.36 6.88 5.50
N SER A 81 4.57 7.80 6.07
CA SER A 81 3.44 8.41 5.34
C SER A 81 3.87 9.10 4.04
N GLU A 82 5.07 9.72 4.01
CA GLU A 82 5.63 10.34 2.80
C GLU A 82 6.01 9.29 1.75
N ASP A 83 6.56 8.16 2.18
CA ASP A 83 6.91 7.04 1.30
C ASP A 83 5.66 6.31 0.78
N GLN A 84 4.63 6.16 1.62
CA GLN A 84 3.35 5.57 1.26
C GLN A 84 2.66 6.38 0.16
N GLU A 85 2.60 7.71 0.31
CA GLU A 85 2.04 8.60 -0.70
C GLU A 85 2.78 8.45 -2.04
N GLU A 86 4.10 8.37 -1.99
CA GLU A 86 4.93 8.20 -3.17
C GLU A 86 4.75 6.82 -3.83
N CYS A 87 4.61 5.75 -3.04
CA CYS A 87 4.31 4.40 -3.53
C CYS A 87 2.96 4.35 -4.23
N VAL A 88 1.91 4.91 -3.62
CA VAL A 88 0.57 4.97 -4.22
C VAL A 88 0.60 5.76 -5.52
N LYS A 89 1.30 6.90 -5.56
CA LYS A 89 1.44 7.70 -6.80
C LYS A 89 2.10 6.94 -7.94
N ARG A 90 3.03 6.02 -7.64
CA ARG A 90 3.78 5.25 -8.66
C ARG A 90 3.09 3.96 -9.07
N LEU A 91 2.56 3.23 -8.10
CA LEU A 91 2.01 1.89 -8.33
C LEU A 91 0.49 1.93 -8.52
N GLY A 92 -0.22 2.87 -7.88
CA GLY A 92 -1.68 2.88 -7.82
C GLY A 92 -2.22 1.96 -6.72
N TRP A 93 -3.38 2.32 -6.18
CA TRP A 93 -4.11 1.54 -5.19
C TRP A 93 -4.52 0.17 -5.70
N LEU A 94 -4.93 0.06 -6.97
CA LEU A 94 -5.33 -1.23 -7.53
C LEU A 94 -4.18 -2.24 -7.59
N ASN A 95 -2.92 -1.79 -7.62
CA ASN A 95 -1.77 -2.69 -7.57
C ASN A 95 -1.30 -3.02 -6.15
N ILE A 96 -1.61 -2.15 -5.18
CA ILE A 96 -1.15 -2.28 -3.78
C ILE A 96 -2.19 -3.02 -2.92
N LEU A 97 -3.48 -2.81 -3.19
CA LEU A 97 -4.57 -3.32 -2.36
C LEU A 97 -4.69 -4.84 -2.47
N ASP A 98 -4.76 -5.50 -1.32
CA ASP A 98 -5.29 -6.86 -1.21
C ASP A 98 -6.78 -6.80 -0.82
N PRO A 99 -7.71 -7.22 -1.70
CA PRO A 99 -9.13 -7.30 -1.36
C PRO A 99 -9.45 -8.22 -0.18
N LEU A 100 -8.56 -9.15 0.20
CA LEU A 100 -8.72 -9.94 1.42
C LEU A 100 -8.52 -9.11 2.69
N GLN A 101 -7.79 -7.99 2.60
CA GLN A 101 -7.47 -7.07 3.69
C GLN A 101 -7.84 -5.61 3.34
N PRO A 102 -9.13 -5.29 3.13
CA PRO A 102 -9.59 -3.98 2.67
C PRO A 102 -9.65 -2.93 3.80
N ASP A 103 -9.63 -3.37 5.06
CA ASP A 103 -9.83 -2.53 6.25
C ASP A 103 -8.59 -1.68 6.57
N ARG A 104 -8.55 -0.45 6.08
CA ARG A 104 -7.37 0.44 6.20
C ARG A 104 -7.74 1.90 6.39
N GLN A 105 -6.80 2.68 6.91
CA GLN A 105 -6.90 4.14 6.92
C GLN A 105 -6.40 4.68 5.58
N TYR A 106 -7.31 4.85 4.63
CA TYR A 106 -6.99 5.48 3.36
C TYR A 106 -6.76 6.98 3.55
N PRO A 107 -5.75 7.58 2.90
CA PRO A 107 -5.66 9.03 2.78
C PRO A 107 -6.90 9.58 2.04
N PRO A 108 -7.15 10.90 2.08
CA PRO A 108 -8.22 11.49 1.29
C PRO A 108 -8.11 11.10 -0.18
N LEU A 109 -9.11 10.36 -0.67
CA LEU A 109 -9.15 9.87 -2.05
C LEU A 109 -9.79 10.91 -2.98
N ASP A 110 -9.14 11.17 -4.11
CA ASP A 110 -9.60 12.01 -5.20
C ASP A 110 -10.34 11.17 -6.25
N LEU A 111 -11.67 11.27 -6.24
CA LEU A 111 -12.54 10.53 -7.15
C LEU A 111 -12.42 10.96 -8.63
N SER A 112 -11.71 12.05 -8.93
CA SER A 112 -11.36 12.40 -10.30
C SER A 112 -10.35 11.40 -10.90
N ILE A 113 -9.50 10.81 -10.06
CA ILE A 113 -8.53 9.78 -10.43
C ILE A 113 -9.26 8.46 -10.59
N HIS A 114 -9.07 7.81 -11.75
CA HIS A 114 -9.73 6.55 -12.08
C HIS A 114 -9.42 5.44 -11.06
N ASP A 115 -8.13 5.25 -10.76
CA ASP A 115 -7.64 4.23 -9.83
C ASP A 115 -8.27 4.36 -8.43
N GLU A 116 -8.33 5.58 -7.90
CA GLU A 116 -8.93 5.86 -6.59
C GLU A 116 -10.45 5.72 -6.61
N ARG A 117 -11.11 6.10 -7.70
CA ARG A 117 -12.55 5.89 -7.87
C ARG A 117 -12.92 4.41 -7.97
N GLU A 118 -12.10 3.59 -8.62
CA GLU A 118 -12.29 2.14 -8.67
C GLU A 118 -12.07 1.49 -7.29
N LEU A 119 -11.04 1.93 -6.55
CA LEU A 119 -10.86 1.52 -5.16
C LEU A 119 -12.13 1.79 -4.33
N VAL A 120 -12.69 3.00 -4.40
CA VAL A 120 -13.91 3.35 -3.66
C VAL A 120 -15.11 2.50 -4.08
N GLN A 121 -15.26 2.23 -5.38
CA GLN A 121 -16.33 1.34 -5.86
C GLN A 121 -16.18 -0.09 -5.32
N MET A 122 -14.96 -0.63 -5.31
CA MET A 122 -14.70 -1.96 -4.74
C MET A 122 -14.96 -1.99 -3.23
N LEU A 123 -14.50 -0.98 -2.49
CA LEU A 123 -14.76 -0.88 -1.05
C LEU A 123 -16.26 -0.75 -0.76
N ALA A 124 -17.00 0.01 -1.57
CA ALA A 124 -18.45 0.14 -1.44
C ALA A 124 -19.17 -1.18 -1.77
N GLN A 125 -18.73 -1.90 -2.80
CA GLN A 125 -19.26 -3.22 -3.16
C GLN A 125 -19.02 -4.23 -2.03
N LEU A 126 -17.79 -4.28 -1.49
CA LEU A 126 -17.46 -5.10 -0.33
C LEU A 126 -18.33 -4.74 0.88
N ALA A 127 -18.53 -3.45 1.16
CA ALA A 127 -19.38 -3.03 2.27
C ALA A 127 -20.86 -3.43 2.09
N LEU A 128 -21.37 -3.45 0.86
CA LEU A 128 -22.72 -3.92 0.56
C LEU A 128 -22.83 -5.43 0.75
N GLU A 129 -21.90 -6.19 0.17
CA GLU A 129 -21.91 -7.66 0.19
C GLU A 129 -21.64 -8.21 1.59
N GLU A 130 -20.70 -7.63 2.34
CA GLU A 130 -20.41 -7.97 3.74
C GLU A 130 -21.49 -7.47 4.70
N GLY A 131 -22.32 -6.50 4.27
CA GLY A 131 -23.42 -5.93 5.04
C GLY A 131 -24.74 -6.71 4.96
N VAL A 132 -24.86 -7.75 4.13
CA VAL A 132 -26.11 -8.54 4.00
C VAL A 132 -26.07 -9.79 4.90
N PRO A 133 -26.91 -9.89 5.94
CA PRO A 133 -27.07 -11.14 6.68
C PRO A 133 -27.83 -12.16 5.82
N SER A 134 -27.24 -13.35 5.66
CA SER A 134 -27.96 -14.53 5.17
C SER A 134 -29.01 -14.90 6.22
N ASP A 135 -30.28 -14.67 5.91
CA ASP A 135 -31.47 -15.10 6.64
C ASP A 135 -31.52 -14.78 8.15
N SER A 136 -32.04 -13.59 8.51
CA SER A 136 -33.13 -13.47 9.48
C SER A 136 -33.51 -12.00 9.76
N MET A 137 -34.81 -11.77 9.67
CA MET A 137 -35.61 -10.62 10.08
C MET A 137 -35.02 -9.81 11.26
N GLY A 138 -34.25 -8.77 10.94
CA GLY A 138 -33.73 -7.82 11.91
C GLY A 138 -33.18 -6.60 11.19
N VAL A 139 -33.72 -5.42 11.48
CA VAL A 139 -33.21 -4.13 10.99
C VAL A 139 -31.72 -4.07 11.31
N LEU A 140 -30.87 -4.06 10.27
CA LEU A 140 -29.44 -3.89 10.42
C LEU A 140 -29.16 -2.64 11.25
N PRO A 141 -28.24 -2.68 12.24
CA PRO A 141 -27.65 -1.44 12.70
C PRO A 141 -27.07 -0.71 11.48
N PRO A 142 -27.26 0.61 11.35
CA PRO A 142 -26.69 1.36 10.25
C PRO A 142 -25.19 1.04 10.13
N PRO A 143 -24.66 0.92 8.90
CA PRO A 143 -23.25 0.67 8.65
C PRO A 143 -22.39 1.57 9.54
N GLY A 144 -21.19 1.11 9.94
CA GLY A 144 -20.34 1.85 10.86
C GLY A 144 -20.15 3.33 10.49
N TRP A 145 -20.12 3.67 9.19
CA TRP A 145 -20.00 5.03 8.65
C TRP A 145 -21.26 5.91 8.77
N GLY A 146 -22.41 5.33 9.10
CA GLY A 146 -23.69 6.01 9.31
C GLY A 146 -24.00 6.30 10.77
N ARG A 147 -23.08 5.98 11.70
CA ARG A 147 -23.28 6.24 13.13
C ARG A 147 -22.55 7.51 13.59
N PRO A 148 -23.07 8.24 14.59
CA PRO A 148 -22.42 9.45 15.11
C PRO A 148 -21.03 9.19 15.73
N ASP A 149 -20.75 7.94 16.11
CA ASP A 149 -19.50 7.45 16.70
C ASP A 149 -18.53 6.86 15.67
N ALA A 150 -18.88 6.88 14.38
CA ALA A 150 -18.03 6.39 13.28
C ALA A 150 -16.68 7.11 13.20
N VAL A 151 -16.69 8.40 13.55
CA VAL A 151 -15.58 9.33 13.41
C VAL A 151 -15.27 9.98 14.75
N GLY A 152 -14.03 9.83 15.22
CA GLY A 152 -13.57 10.40 16.48
C GLY A 152 -12.62 9.48 17.25
N PRO A 153 -12.01 9.99 18.34
CA PRO A 153 -11.06 9.23 19.18
C PRO A 153 -11.70 8.04 19.93
N ASP A 154 -13.03 8.02 20.05
CA ASP A 154 -13.79 6.99 20.77
C ASP A 154 -14.47 5.95 19.84
N SER A 155 -14.10 5.92 18.56
CA SER A 155 -14.68 5.00 17.57
C SER A 155 -14.39 3.53 17.91
N VAL A 156 -15.44 2.78 18.25
CA VAL A 156 -15.35 1.34 18.54
C VAL A 156 -15.41 0.57 17.21
N LYS A 157 -14.28 -0.01 16.79
CA LYS A 157 -14.19 -0.86 15.59
C LYS A 157 -14.99 -2.15 15.80
N HIS A 158 -16.27 -2.14 15.45
CA HIS A 158 -17.09 -3.35 15.44
C HIS A 158 -16.76 -4.18 14.19
N HIS A 159 -15.91 -5.20 14.35
CA HIS A 159 -15.56 -6.15 13.29
C HIS A 159 -16.69 -7.18 13.11
N GLY A 160 -17.47 -7.07 12.03
CA GLY A 160 -18.44 -8.08 11.64
C GLY A 160 -17.73 -9.32 11.09
N THR A 161 -17.97 -10.48 11.69
CA THR A 161 -17.30 -11.75 11.35
C THR A 161 -18.32 -12.73 10.77
N VAL A 162 -18.75 -12.62 9.49
CA VAL A 162 -19.52 -13.69 8.81
C VAL A 162 -19.36 -13.64 7.27
N CYS A 163 -19.07 -14.78 6.64
CA CYS A 163 -19.08 -15.07 5.18
C CYS A 163 -18.28 -14.15 4.23
N LEU A 164 -17.12 -13.67 4.68
CA LEU A 164 -16.33 -12.62 4.02
C LEU A 164 -15.42 -13.11 2.87
N HIS A 165 -15.14 -14.42 2.77
CA HIS A 165 -14.00 -14.92 1.97
C HIS A 165 -14.27 -15.00 0.46
N ALA A 166 -15.50 -15.31 0.01
CA ALA A 166 -15.78 -15.57 -1.41
C ALA A 166 -15.75 -14.29 -2.28
N ALA A 167 -16.44 -13.23 -1.85
CA ALA A 167 -16.44 -11.93 -2.53
C ALA A 167 -15.03 -11.32 -2.64
N ARG A 168 -14.27 -11.38 -1.53
CA ARG A 168 -12.90 -10.90 -1.49
C ARG A 168 -11.97 -11.72 -2.40
N LEU A 169 -12.15 -13.03 -2.50
CA LEU A 169 -11.40 -13.88 -3.44
C LEU A 169 -11.71 -13.55 -4.91
N GLU A 170 -12.97 -13.30 -5.25
CA GLU A 170 -13.37 -12.92 -6.62
C GLU A 170 -12.76 -11.58 -7.04
N LEU A 171 -12.79 -10.58 -6.16
CA LEU A 171 -12.12 -9.29 -6.41
C LEU A 171 -10.60 -9.43 -6.51
N ARG A 172 -9.99 -10.31 -5.73
CA ARG A 172 -8.55 -10.57 -5.78
C ARG A 172 -8.10 -11.03 -7.16
N GLU A 173 -8.87 -11.87 -7.86
CA GLU A 173 -8.57 -12.28 -9.24
C GLU A 173 -8.67 -11.12 -10.27
N ARG A 174 -9.45 -10.09 -9.96
CA ARG A 174 -9.68 -8.94 -10.86
C ARG A 174 -8.63 -7.84 -10.70
N VAL A 175 -8.09 -7.68 -9.50
CA VAL A 175 -7.27 -6.53 -9.09
C VAL A 175 -5.78 -6.82 -9.18
N LEU A 176 -5.34 -8.00 -8.71
CA LEU A 176 -3.92 -8.36 -8.76
C LEU A 176 -3.53 -8.82 -10.15
N CYS A 177 -2.88 -7.93 -10.90
CA CYS A 177 -2.41 -8.18 -12.26
C CYS A 177 -1.35 -9.29 -12.40
N GLY A 178 -0.80 -9.82 -11.30
CA GLY A 178 0.35 -10.73 -11.29
C GLY A 178 0.08 -12.22 -11.07
N THR A 179 -1.08 -12.65 -10.56
CA THR A 179 -1.34 -14.07 -10.24
C THR A 179 -1.51 -14.98 -11.46
N ARG A 180 -1.57 -14.42 -12.68
CA ARG A 180 -1.75 -15.17 -13.94
C ARG A 180 -0.49 -15.33 -14.80
N LEU A 181 0.68 -14.84 -14.36
CA LEU A 181 1.91 -14.91 -15.15
C LEU A 181 2.86 -16.06 -14.76
N PHE A 182 2.46 -16.91 -13.81
CA PHE A 182 3.19 -18.12 -13.43
C PHE A 182 2.37 -19.40 -13.70
N LEU A 183 1.94 -19.60 -14.95
CA LEU A 183 1.61 -20.91 -15.51
C LEU A 183 2.19 -21.02 -16.93
#